data_AF-A0A433D599-F1
#
_entry.id   AF-A0A433D599-F1
#
_cell.length_a   1.000
_cell.length_b   1.000
_cell.length_c   1.000
_cell.angle_alpha   90.00
_cell.angle_beta   90.00
_cell.angle_gamma   90.00
#
_symmetry.space_group_name_H-M   'P 1'
#
loop_
_entity.id
_entity.type
_entity.pdbx_description
1 polymer ?
#
loop_
_entity_poly.entity_id
_entity_poly.type
_entity_poly.pdbx_seq_one_letter_code
_entity_poly.pdbx_strand_id
1 'polypeptide(L)'
;MSQHITDLVGADYANHILPFLRSGGVYAGYIAAAVAATAVYSLYDKFTVPRELRHLPSVSFLKTSAAMWRGEAKDVTQKRLYIPAYGDHGILVRMIMSKWMVSIANPEYAKKMLMRLETFPKVEMFATDAQQSSLPARLFGTNNIIFQNGDHWKRHRKIANPAFHRSMPVQLFGSLTQALFKKFEADGNRVNFYDYMQRFTLDSIGKAGFGFDFNMVRLNILLSHIFPRTSPSLQSIDDAENKWAKLYDDVMGGIRVPLFGLFPVLEQRFLWAFPHRRNLHQKMDQLDKLFMEVIEKKKHAIEQKEYEETFAGDNEKDLLTLMIEANLTEQEGKGLSDSELRVCSTERMQFCVQVKTAS
;
A
#
# COMPACT_ATOMS: atom_id res chain seq x y z
N MET A 1 -67.13 -14.50 32.46
CA MET A 1 -66.41 -13.84 33.57
C MET A 1 -64.89 -13.82 33.39
N SER A 2 -64.29 -14.76 32.65
CA SER A 2 -62.82 -14.82 32.46
C SER A 2 -62.25 -13.74 31.51
N GLN A 3 -62.92 -13.43 30.39
CA GLN A 3 -62.43 -12.43 29.41
C GLN A 3 -62.43 -10.98 29.93
N HIS A 4 -63.36 -10.61 30.81
CA HIS A 4 -63.47 -9.24 31.29
C HIS A 4 -62.39 -8.85 32.32
N ILE A 5 -61.82 -9.83 33.02
CA ILE A 5 -60.74 -9.62 34.00
C ILE A 5 -59.39 -9.52 33.28
N THR A 6 -59.19 -10.29 32.20
CA THR A 6 -57.99 -10.20 31.36
C THR A 6 -57.86 -8.85 30.63
N ASP A 7 -58.99 -8.27 30.19
CA ASP A 7 -58.97 -6.96 29.51
C ASP A 7 -58.71 -5.80 30.48
N LEU A 8 -59.21 -5.89 31.71
CA LEU A 8 -58.97 -4.90 32.76
C LEU A 8 -57.50 -4.92 33.24
N VAL A 9 -56.91 -6.10 33.41
CA VAL A 9 -55.50 -6.24 33.82
C VAL A 9 -54.56 -5.81 32.69
N GLY A 10 -54.90 -6.09 31.43
CA GLY A 10 -54.12 -5.64 30.26
C GLY A 10 -54.16 -4.12 30.05
N ALA A 11 -55.29 -3.47 30.32
CA ALA A 11 -55.45 -2.02 30.20
C ALA A 11 -54.69 -1.25 31.30
N ASP A 12 -54.69 -1.74 32.55
CA ASP A 12 -53.92 -1.14 33.65
C ASP A 12 -52.41 -1.33 33.47
N TYR A 13 -51.97 -2.50 32.98
CA TYR A 13 -50.55 -2.75 32.67
C TYR A 13 -50.04 -1.86 31.54
N ALA A 14 -50.83 -1.66 30.48
CA ALA A 14 -50.47 -0.76 29.39
C ALA A 14 -50.34 0.69 29.86
N ASN A 15 -51.25 1.16 30.72
CA ASN A 15 -51.24 2.53 31.26
C ASN A 15 -50.09 2.80 32.23
N HIS A 16 -49.52 1.77 32.90
CA HIS A 16 -48.33 1.93 33.74
C HIS A 16 -47.00 1.79 32.99
N ILE A 17 -46.94 1.04 31.89
CA ILE A 17 -45.71 0.82 31.11
C ILE A 17 -45.52 1.89 30.01
N LEU A 18 -46.59 2.38 29.40
CA LEU A 18 -46.54 3.43 28.36
C LEU A 18 -45.87 4.76 28.83
N PRO A 19 -46.07 5.25 30.07
CA PRO A 19 -45.35 6.42 30.58
C PRO A 19 -43.86 6.15 30.77
N PHE A 20 -43.49 4.92 31.17
CA PHE A 20 -42.09 4.52 31.34
C PHE A 20 -41.36 4.41 29.99
N LEU A 21 -42.05 3.91 28.95
CA LEU A 21 -41.55 3.92 27.57
C LEU A 21 -41.50 5.33 26.96
N ARG A 22 -42.41 6.25 27.32
CA ARG A 22 -42.32 7.67 26.96
C ARG A 22 -41.15 8.39 27.63
N SER A 23 -40.79 8.01 28.86
CA SER A 23 -39.58 8.51 29.55
C SER A 23 -38.28 7.97 28.94
N GLY A 24 -38.35 6.89 28.17
CA GLY A 24 -37.23 6.32 27.41
C GLY A 24 -36.61 7.29 26.41
N GLY A 25 -37.34 8.31 25.93
CA GLY A 25 -36.78 9.35 25.06
C GLY A 25 -35.73 10.23 25.75
N VAL A 26 -35.88 10.49 27.04
CA VAL A 26 -34.94 11.29 27.83
C VAL A 26 -33.67 10.47 28.14
N TYR A 27 -33.83 9.21 28.54
CA TYR A 27 -32.71 8.29 28.75
C TYR A 27 -31.97 7.96 27.44
N ALA A 28 -32.70 7.76 26.35
CA ALA A 28 -32.12 7.63 25.01
C ALA A 28 -31.34 8.90 24.60
N GLY A 29 -31.85 10.08 24.95
CA GLY A 29 -31.15 11.35 24.78
C GLY A 29 -29.84 11.44 25.55
N TYR A 30 -29.83 11.05 26.83
CA TYR A 30 -28.60 11.00 27.64
C TYR A 30 -27.60 9.97 27.13
N ILE A 31 -28.07 8.78 26.73
CA ILE A 31 -27.20 7.74 26.15
C ILE A 31 -26.61 8.24 24.83
N ALA A 32 -27.42 8.83 23.94
CA ALA A 32 -26.95 9.38 22.67
C ALA A 32 -25.94 10.52 22.90
N ALA A 33 -26.19 11.41 23.86
CA ALA A 33 -25.27 12.48 24.22
C ALA A 33 -23.96 11.94 24.80
N ALA A 34 -24.01 10.92 25.67
CA ALA A 34 -22.82 10.28 26.24
C ALA A 34 -21.98 9.57 25.16
N VAL A 35 -22.64 8.86 24.22
CA VAL A 35 -21.97 8.23 23.07
C VAL A 35 -21.34 9.29 22.17
N ALA A 36 -22.06 10.38 21.86
CA ALA A 36 -21.53 11.48 21.07
C ALA A 36 -20.34 12.16 21.75
N ALA A 37 -20.44 12.47 23.05
CA ALA A 37 -19.35 13.05 23.82
C ALA A 37 -18.12 12.13 23.87
N THR A 38 -18.33 10.83 24.06
CA THR A 38 -17.25 9.83 24.06
C THR A 38 -16.59 9.73 22.68
N ALA A 39 -17.37 9.75 21.61
CA ALA A 39 -16.85 9.75 20.24
C ALA A 39 -16.04 11.02 19.94
N VAL A 40 -16.56 12.19 20.34
CA VAL A 40 -15.87 13.48 20.19
C VAL A 40 -14.58 13.50 21.00
N TYR A 41 -14.60 13.04 22.25
CA TYR A 41 -13.41 12.94 23.09
C TYR A 41 -12.39 11.99 22.47
N SER A 42 -12.83 10.82 21.98
CA SER A 42 -11.94 9.84 21.34
C SER A 42 -11.29 10.40 20.07
N LEU A 43 -12.03 11.18 19.27
CA LEU A 43 -11.48 11.87 18.10
C LEU A 43 -10.51 12.98 18.51
N TYR A 44 -10.87 13.77 19.53
CA TYR A 44 -10.00 14.82 20.06
C TYR A 44 -8.69 14.25 20.59
N ASP A 45 -8.75 13.22 21.42
CA ASP A 45 -7.58 12.55 21.99
C ASP A 45 -6.68 11.96 20.88
N LYS A 46 -7.28 11.30 19.88
CA LYS A 46 -6.55 10.77 18.72
C LYS A 46 -5.80 11.85 17.92
N PHE A 47 -6.42 13.02 17.73
CA PHE A 47 -5.87 14.11 16.91
C PHE A 47 -5.13 15.19 17.69
N THR A 48 -4.99 15.03 19.00
CA THR A 48 -4.14 15.89 19.84
C THR A 48 -2.84 15.20 20.20
N VAL A 49 -1.80 16.01 20.44
CA VAL A 49 -0.47 15.48 20.74
C VAL A 49 -0.53 14.69 22.06
N PRO A 50 -0.04 13.43 22.08
CA PRO A 50 0.02 12.60 23.29
C PRO A 50 0.75 13.32 24.41
N ARG A 51 0.30 13.13 25.65
CA ARG A 51 0.77 13.91 26.82
C ARG A 51 2.28 13.81 26.99
N GLU A 52 2.84 12.64 26.71
CA GLU A 52 4.24 12.29 26.80
C GLU A 52 5.10 13.07 25.80
N LEU A 53 4.52 13.52 24.69
CA LEU A 53 5.22 14.20 23.59
C LEU A 53 4.98 15.71 23.53
N ARG A 54 4.11 16.26 24.41
CA ARG A 54 3.76 17.69 24.41
C ARG A 54 4.93 18.63 24.72
N HIS A 55 5.99 18.10 25.33
CA HIS A 55 7.21 18.87 25.62
C HIS A 55 8.06 19.13 24.37
N LEU A 56 7.78 18.47 23.24
CA LEU A 56 8.50 18.65 21.98
C LEU A 56 7.75 19.61 21.04
N PRO A 57 8.46 20.31 20.13
CA PRO A 57 7.83 21.05 19.04
C PRO A 57 6.88 20.16 18.25
N SER A 58 5.71 20.66 17.86
CA SER A 58 4.73 19.88 17.12
C SER A 58 4.04 20.68 16.03
N VAL A 59 3.67 20.01 14.93
CA VAL A 59 2.78 20.58 13.91
C VAL A 59 1.36 20.14 14.18
N SER A 60 0.44 21.11 14.27
CA SER A 60 -0.99 20.84 14.43
C SER A 60 -1.53 19.93 13.32
N PHE A 61 -2.25 18.89 13.74
CA PHE A 61 -2.94 17.97 12.84
C PHE A 61 -3.88 18.72 11.86
N LEU A 62 -4.60 19.73 12.33
CA LEU A 62 -5.55 20.48 11.49
C LEU A 62 -4.84 21.21 10.34
N LYS A 63 -3.68 21.81 10.60
CA LYS A 63 -2.89 22.49 9.56
C LYS A 63 -2.39 21.51 8.50
N THR A 64 -1.91 20.35 8.95
CA THR A 64 -1.45 19.26 8.07
C THR A 64 -2.60 18.69 7.24
N SER A 65 -3.74 18.42 7.86
CA SER A 65 -4.92 17.90 7.19
C SER A 65 -5.49 18.90 6.18
N ALA A 66 -5.56 20.18 6.54
CA ALA A 66 -6.02 21.21 5.61
C ALA A 66 -5.12 21.32 4.37
N ALA A 67 -3.79 21.21 4.53
CA ALA A 67 -2.86 21.18 3.40
C ALA A 67 -3.05 19.92 2.53
N MET A 68 -3.26 18.77 3.16
CA MET A 68 -3.54 17.51 2.48
C MET A 68 -4.85 17.55 1.68
N TRP A 69 -5.92 18.09 2.27
CA TRP A 69 -7.23 18.25 1.61
C TRP A 69 -7.18 19.26 0.45
N ARG A 70 -6.35 20.30 0.53
CA ARG A 70 -6.10 21.23 -0.57
C ARG A 70 -5.23 20.64 -1.69
N GLY A 71 -4.69 19.43 -1.51
CA GLY A 71 -3.78 18.82 -2.48
C GLY A 71 -2.46 19.60 -2.61
N GLU A 72 -2.02 20.30 -1.57
CA GLU A 72 -0.74 21.03 -1.61
C GLU A 72 0.41 20.07 -1.90
N ALA A 73 1.34 20.49 -2.75
CA ALA A 73 2.54 19.71 -3.03
C ALA A 73 3.33 19.44 -1.74
N LYS A 74 3.93 18.25 -1.64
CA LYS A 74 4.59 17.79 -0.41
C LYS A 74 5.79 18.66 -0.05
N ASP A 75 6.56 19.12 -1.04
CA ASP A 75 7.71 20.00 -0.88
C ASP A 75 7.30 21.40 -0.38
N VAL A 76 6.20 21.95 -0.90
CA VAL A 76 5.61 23.20 -0.42
C VAL A 76 5.15 23.06 1.03
N THR A 77 4.43 22.00 1.35
CA THR A 77 3.98 21.70 2.72
C THR A 77 5.17 21.51 3.66
N GLN A 78 6.23 20.82 3.20
CA GLN A 78 7.47 20.60 3.93
C GLN A 78 8.17 21.92 4.29
N LYS A 79 8.37 22.81 3.31
CA LYS A 79 8.99 24.12 3.50
C LYS A 79 8.16 25.06 4.37
N ARG A 80 6.84 25.02 4.23
CA ARG A 80 5.93 25.94 4.92
C ARG A 80 5.60 25.53 6.36
N LEU A 81 5.36 24.23 6.60
CA LEU A 81 4.87 23.74 7.90
C LEU A 81 5.92 23.02 8.74
N TYR A 82 6.76 22.20 8.11
CA TYR A 82 7.60 21.25 8.85
C TYR A 82 9.01 21.80 9.11
N ILE A 83 9.71 22.26 8.08
CA ILE A 83 11.09 22.76 8.20
C ILE A 83 11.23 23.84 9.28
N PRO A 84 10.36 24.88 9.32
CA PRO A 84 10.45 25.92 10.35
C PRO A 84 10.14 25.42 11.76
N ALA A 85 9.47 24.28 11.91
CA ALA A 85 8.99 23.78 13.20
C ALA A 85 10.01 22.87 13.93
N TYR A 86 11.09 22.42 13.27
CA TYR A 86 12.07 21.50 13.88
C TYR A 86 12.90 22.11 15.02
N GLY A 87 12.91 23.43 15.16
CA GLY A 87 13.69 24.14 16.18
C GLY A 87 15.19 23.81 16.14
N ASP A 88 15.89 24.11 17.23
CA ASP A 88 17.36 24.01 17.31
C ASP A 88 17.86 22.57 17.44
N HIS A 89 17.08 21.68 18.05
CA HIS A 89 17.47 20.28 18.26
C HIS A 89 17.13 19.37 17.07
N GLY A 90 16.43 19.87 16.05
CA GLY A 90 16.06 19.09 14.88
C GLY A 90 15.07 17.96 15.20
N ILE A 91 14.15 18.17 16.14
CA ILE A 91 13.12 17.20 16.54
C ILE A 91 11.73 17.82 16.37
N LEU A 92 10.81 17.06 15.78
CA LEU A 92 9.45 17.53 15.51
C LEU A 92 8.41 16.42 15.65
N VAL A 93 7.39 16.66 16.46
CA VAL A 93 6.24 15.76 16.57
C VAL A 93 5.23 16.07 15.48
N ARG A 94 4.86 15.06 14.70
CA ARG A 94 3.86 15.15 13.63
C ARG A 94 3.07 13.87 13.52
N MET A 95 1.85 13.98 13.00
CA MET A 95 1.04 12.81 12.68
C MET A 95 1.30 12.37 11.23
N ILE A 96 1.52 11.08 11.01
CA ILE A 96 1.55 10.46 9.68
C ILE A 96 0.82 9.12 9.76
N MET A 97 -0.01 8.80 8.77
CA MET A 97 -0.83 7.57 8.74
C MET A 97 -1.60 7.33 10.05
N SER A 98 -2.22 8.37 10.59
CA SER A 98 -3.02 8.31 11.84
C SER A 98 -2.23 7.92 13.10
N LYS A 99 -0.90 7.97 13.07
CA LYS A 99 -0.03 7.76 14.22
C LYS A 99 0.81 9.00 14.50
N TRP A 100 0.97 9.35 15.78
CA TRP A 100 1.90 10.37 16.22
C TRP A 100 3.33 9.84 16.15
N MET A 101 4.22 10.61 15.52
CA MET A 101 5.61 10.23 15.35
C MET A 101 6.55 11.39 15.65
N VAL A 102 7.70 11.04 16.22
CA VAL A 102 8.82 11.95 16.43
C VAL A 102 9.69 11.91 15.17
N SER A 103 9.71 13.01 14.44
CA SER A 103 10.52 13.22 13.26
C SER A 103 11.88 13.77 13.66
N ILE A 104 12.96 13.22 13.10
CA ILE A 104 14.33 13.55 13.44
C ILE A 104 15.03 14.11 12.20
N ALA A 105 15.56 15.33 12.31
CA ALA A 105 16.36 16.00 11.30
C ALA A 105 17.82 16.19 11.71
N ASN A 106 18.14 16.03 13.00
CA ASN A 106 19.52 16.09 13.49
C ASN A 106 20.30 14.82 13.09
N PRO A 107 21.48 14.94 12.44
CA PRO A 107 22.23 13.80 11.94
C PRO A 107 22.78 12.88 13.03
N GLU A 108 23.13 13.40 14.21
CA GLU A 108 23.61 12.58 15.32
C GLU A 108 22.51 11.69 15.90
N TYR A 109 21.30 12.26 16.05
CA TYR A 109 20.12 11.51 16.50
C TYR A 109 19.70 10.49 15.44
N ALA A 110 19.71 10.86 14.17
CA ALA A 110 19.42 9.95 13.06
C ALA A 110 20.40 8.76 13.05
N LYS A 111 21.71 9.01 13.22
CA LYS A 111 22.72 7.95 13.33
C LYS A 111 22.43 7.01 14.51
N LYS A 112 22.14 7.56 15.70
CA LYS A 112 21.81 6.74 16.88
C LYS A 112 20.57 5.86 16.64
N MET A 113 19.53 6.41 16.03
CA MET A 113 18.30 5.68 15.71
C MET A 113 18.53 4.58 14.68
N LEU A 114 19.19 4.91 13.55
CA LEU A 114 19.39 3.98 12.44
C LEU A 114 20.39 2.85 12.75
N MET A 115 21.30 3.05 13.71
CA MET A 115 22.29 2.04 14.10
C MET A 115 21.84 1.13 15.25
N ARG A 116 20.72 1.44 15.93
CA ARG A 116 20.21 0.68 17.09
C ARG A 116 18.86 0.02 16.75
N LEU A 117 18.87 -0.91 15.82
CA LEU A 117 17.66 -1.54 15.26
C LEU A 117 16.83 -2.33 16.30
N GLU A 118 17.46 -2.84 17.36
CA GLU A 118 16.75 -3.54 18.44
C GLU A 118 15.97 -2.56 19.34
N THR A 119 16.49 -1.36 19.54
CA THR A 119 15.83 -0.30 20.32
C THR A 119 14.78 0.44 19.48
N PHE A 120 15.07 0.63 18.19
CA PHE A 120 14.23 1.35 17.24
C PHE A 120 13.88 0.43 16.05
N PRO A 121 13.06 -0.61 16.27
CA PRO A 121 12.58 -1.43 15.18
C PRO A 121 11.72 -0.58 14.22
N LYS A 122 11.63 -1.02 12.97
CA LYS A 122 10.70 -0.40 12.03
C LYS A 122 9.28 -0.53 12.57
N VAL A 123 8.48 0.51 12.36
CA VAL A 123 7.05 0.49 12.71
C VAL A 123 6.37 -0.66 11.98
N GLU A 124 5.64 -1.48 12.73
CA GLU A 124 4.75 -2.49 12.16
C GLU A 124 3.64 -1.79 11.36
N MET A 125 3.76 -1.88 10.04
CA MET A 125 2.78 -1.36 9.10
C MET A 125 1.64 -2.35 8.96
N PHE A 126 0.42 -1.83 8.89
CA PHE A 126 -0.81 -2.61 8.70
C PHE A 126 -1.06 -3.70 9.77
N ALA A 127 -0.63 -3.45 11.01
CA ALA A 127 -0.70 -4.42 12.10
C ALA A 127 -2.14 -4.75 12.55
N THR A 128 -3.09 -3.81 12.41
CA THR A 128 -4.49 -4.04 12.81
C THR A 128 -5.31 -4.65 11.69
N ASP A 129 -6.31 -5.46 12.00
CA ASP A 129 -7.26 -6.03 11.01
C ASP A 129 -7.86 -4.98 10.08
N ALA A 130 -8.22 -3.80 10.63
CA ALA A 130 -8.76 -2.68 9.85
C ALA A 130 -7.78 -2.13 8.81
N GLN A 131 -6.49 -2.25 9.08
CA GLN A 131 -5.44 -1.84 8.16
C GLN A 131 -5.10 -2.95 7.17
N GLN A 132 -5.16 -4.22 7.56
CA GLN A 132 -4.87 -5.35 6.66
C GLN A 132 -5.86 -5.42 5.47
N SER A 133 -7.12 -5.02 5.69
CA SER A 133 -8.12 -4.94 4.61
C SER A 133 -7.96 -3.71 3.70
N SER A 134 -7.05 -2.78 4.02
CA SER A 134 -6.90 -1.54 3.25
C SER A 134 -6.16 -1.75 1.93
N LEU A 135 -6.48 -0.95 0.91
CA LEU A 135 -5.79 -0.97 -0.39
C LEU A 135 -4.25 -0.96 -0.30
N PRO A 136 -3.58 -0.11 0.53
CA PRO A 136 -2.13 -0.16 0.66
C PRO A 136 -1.62 -1.45 1.32
N ALA A 137 -2.37 -2.04 2.26
CA ALA A 137 -2.00 -3.34 2.83
C ALA A 137 -2.17 -4.48 1.82
N ARG A 138 -3.14 -4.41 0.91
CA ARG A 138 -3.24 -5.40 -0.18
C ARG A 138 -2.10 -5.30 -1.18
N LEU A 139 -1.60 -4.09 -1.44
CA LEU A 139 -0.49 -3.88 -2.37
C LEU A 139 0.86 -4.30 -1.77
N PHE A 140 1.15 -3.83 -0.56
CA PHE A 140 2.46 -4.01 0.09
C PHE A 140 2.52 -5.14 1.11
N GLY A 141 1.37 -5.55 1.66
CA GLY A 141 1.25 -6.55 2.72
C GLY A 141 2.01 -6.20 3.98
N THR A 142 2.02 -7.15 4.91
CA THR A 142 2.65 -7.00 6.22
C THR A 142 4.02 -7.67 6.25
N ASN A 143 4.16 -8.79 5.55
CA ASN A 143 5.38 -9.59 5.59
C ASN A 143 6.19 -9.45 4.29
N ASN A 144 7.12 -8.50 4.29
CA ASN A 144 8.05 -8.21 3.20
C ASN A 144 9.38 -7.65 3.75
N ILE A 145 10.41 -7.55 2.90
CA ILE A 145 11.74 -7.05 3.28
C ILE A 145 11.76 -5.59 3.78
N ILE A 146 10.76 -4.79 3.40
CA ILE A 146 10.65 -3.38 3.77
C ILE A 146 10.17 -3.24 5.22
N PHE A 147 9.12 -3.96 5.61
CA PHE A 147 8.47 -3.80 6.93
C PHE A 147 8.96 -4.78 7.99
N GLN A 148 9.52 -5.93 7.61
CA GLN A 148 10.01 -6.90 8.59
C GLN A 148 11.20 -6.37 9.40
N ASN A 149 11.33 -6.91 10.62
CA ASN A 149 12.41 -6.69 11.57
C ASN A 149 13.08 -8.03 11.94
N GLY A 150 14.19 -7.95 12.69
CA GLY A 150 14.83 -9.13 13.29
C GLY A 150 15.23 -10.20 12.27
N ASP A 151 15.03 -11.46 12.63
CA ASP A 151 15.52 -12.59 11.85
C ASP A 151 14.74 -12.82 10.55
N HIS A 152 13.44 -12.50 10.50
CA HIS A 152 12.66 -12.52 9.26
C HIS A 152 13.23 -11.56 8.22
N TRP A 153 13.59 -10.34 8.64
CA TRP A 153 14.24 -9.38 7.75
C TRP A 153 15.63 -9.85 7.30
N LYS A 154 16.46 -10.36 8.22
CA LYS A 154 17.79 -10.88 7.88
C LYS A 154 17.69 -12.00 6.84
N ARG A 155 16.72 -12.90 7.00
CA ARG A 155 16.41 -13.99 6.06
C ARG A 155 16.06 -13.48 4.68
N HIS A 156 15.09 -12.56 4.57
CA HIS A 156 14.70 -11.96 3.29
C HIS A 156 15.87 -11.22 2.63
N ARG A 157 16.66 -10.48 3.41
CA ARG A 157 17.82 -9.74 2.91
C ARG A 157 18.96 -10.65 2.48
N LYS A 158 19.20 -11.77 3.16
CA LYS A 158 20.18 -12.78 2.77
C LYS A 158 19.87 -13.37 1.39
N ILE A 159 18.60 -13.62 1.11
CA ILE A 159 18.12 -14.15 -0.19
C ILE A 159 18.23 -13.09 -1.30
N ALA A 160 17.82 -11.85 -1.01
CA ALA A 160 17.75 -10.79 -2.02
C ALA A 160 19.10 -10.12 -2.34
N ASN A 161 20.01 -9.98 -1.36
CA ASN A 161 21.26 -9.24 -1.51
C ASN A 161 22.15 -9.69 -2.68
N PRO A 162 22.32 -10.99 -2.98
CA PRO A 162 23.19 -11.42 -4.07
C PRO A 162 22.79 -10.83 -5.44
N ALA A 163 21.49 -10.63 -5.71
CA ALA A 163 21.02 -10.01 -6.95
C ALA A 163 21.45 -8.53 -7.12
N PHE A 164 21.97 -7.89 -6.07
CA PHE A 164 22.46 -6.51 -6.11
C PHE A 164 23.99 -6.40 -6.06
N HIS A 165 24.70 -7.51 -5.84
CA HIS A 165 26.17 -7.56 -5.97
C HIS A 165 26.63 -7.91 -7.37
N ARG A 166 25.68 -8.20 -8.27
CA ARG A 166 25.93 -8.51 -9.66
C ARG A 166 26.61 -7.36 -10.41
N SER A 167 27.31 -7.74 -11.47
CA SER A 167 27.74 -6.86 -12.54
C SER A 167 26.56 -6.00 -13.02
N MET A 168 26.78 -4.68 -13.14
CA MET A 168 25.72 -3.76 -13.59
C MET A 168 25.38 -4.10 -15.05
N PRO A 169 24.11 -4.33 -15.43
CA PRO A 169 23.76 -4.75 -16.78
C PRO A 169 23.81 -3.56 -17.76
N VAL A 170 25.03 -3.09 -18.07
CA VAL A 170 25.29 -1.87 -18.87
C VAL A 170 24.68 -2.01 -20.27
N GLN A 171 24.76 -3.19 -20.89
CA GLN A 171 24.19 -3.42 -22.22
C GLN A 171 22.67 -3.27 -22.23
N LEU A 172 21.99 -3.78 -21.19
CA LEU A 172 20.55 -3.64 -21.04
C LEU A 172 20.17 -2.16 -20.95
N PHE A 173 20.79 -1.40 -20.03
CA PHE A 173 20.51 0.03 -19.88
C PHE A 173 20.84 0.81 -21.16
N GLY A 174 21.94 0.49 -21.84
CA GLY A 174 22.29 1.09 -23.13
C GLY A 174 21.23 0.85 -24.19
N SER A 175 20.75 -0.39 -24.33
CA SER A 175 19.73 -0.76 -25.31
C SER A 175 18.37 -0.10 -25.03
N LEU A 176 17.96 -0.02 -23.76
CA LEU A 176 16.72 0.65 -23.36
C LEU A 176 16.83 2.16 -23.56
N THR A 177 17.99 2.75 -23.29
CA THR A 177 18.23 4.19 -23.47
C THR A 177 18.18 4.57 -24.95
N GLN A 178 18.77 3.76 -25.83
CA GLN A 178 18.65 3.96 -27.28
C GLN A 178 17.19 3.84 -27.75
N ALA A 179 16.44 2.86 -27.24
CA ALA A 179 15.02 2.73 -27.55
C ALA A 179 14.22 3.96 -27.07
N LEU A 180 14.52 4.47 -25.87
CA LEU A 180 13.93 5.68 -25.33
C LEU A 180 14.16 6.89 -26.23
N PHE A 181 15.41 7.12 -26.69
CA PHE A 181 15.72 8.24 -27.58
C PHE A 181 15.04 8.13 -28.94
N LYS A 182 15.03 6.93 -29.56
CA LYS A 182 14.27 6.70 -30.79
C LYS A 182 12.79 7.07 -30.63
N LYS A 183 12.23 6.79 -29.44
CA LYS A 183 10.86 7.12 -29.15
C LYS A 183 10.65 8.62 -28.90
N PHE A 184 11.60 9.32 -28.28
CA PHE A 184 11.56 10.79 -28.17
C PHE A 184 11.52 11.45 -29.55
N GLU A 185 12.34 10.97 -30.48
CA GLU A 185 12.40 11.45 -31.85
C GLU A 185 11.07 11.21 -32.58
N ALA A 186 10.51 10.01 -32.44
CA ALA A 186 9.21 9.65 -33.04
C ALA A 186 8.06 10.54 -32.54
N ASP A 187 8.11 11.00 -31.28
CA ASP A 187 7.09 11.85 -30.66
C ASP A 187 7.39 13.35 -30.79
N GLY A 188 8.30 13.72 -31.68
CA GLY A 188 8.57 15.12 -32.01
C GLY A 188 9.42 15.87 -30.98
N ASN A 189 10.21 15.15 -30.16
CA ASN A 189 11.20 15.68 -29.22
C ASN A 189 10.68 16.63 -28.12
N ARG A 190 9.37 16.89 -28.07
CA ARG A 190 8.70 17.62 -26.98
C ARG A 190 7.83 16.64 -26.20
N VAL A 191 8.49 15.88 -25.34
CA VAL A 191 7.87 14.78 -24.60
C VAL A 191 7.67 15.12 -23.12
N ASN A 192 6.71 14.46 -22.49
CA ASN A 192 6.58 14.47 -21.03
C ASN A 192 7.63 13.54 -20.41
N PHE A 193 8.80 14.08 -20.06
CA PHE A 193 9.93 13.31 -19.53
C PHE A 193 9.56 12.45 -18.32
N TYR A 194 8.63 12.90 -17.46
CA TYR A 194 8.20 12.13 -16.28
C TYR A 194 7.56 10.79 -16.66
N ASP A 195 6.60 10.80 -17.59
CA ASP A 195 5.90 9.58 -18.05
C ASP A 195 6.88 8.60 -18.71
N TYR A 196 7.77 9.15 -19.53
CA TYR A 196 8.80 8.38 -20.21
C TYR A 196 9.80 7.71 -19.26
N MET A 197 10.27 8.45 -18.25
CA MET A 197 11.18 7.88 -17.25
C MET A 197 10.50 6.85 -16.36
N GLN A 198 9.20 6.99 -16.07
CA GLN A 198 8.43 5.99 -15.36
C GLN A 198 8.40 4.67 -16.15
N ARG A 199 8.06 4.71 -17.43
CA ARG A 199 8.04 3.55 -18.34
C ARG A 199 9.41 2.91 -18.51
N PHE A 200 10.44 3.73 -18.74
CA PHE A 200 11.82 3.28 -18.85
C PHE A 200 12.30 2.56 -17.58
N THR A 201 11.96 3.10 -16.40
CA THR A 201 12.35 2.50 -15.12
C THR A 201 11.63 1.18 -14.90
N LEU A 202 10.34 1.09 -15.25
CA LEU A 202 9.56 -0.15 -15.18
C LEU A 202 10.13 -1.25 -16.09
N ASP A 203 10.48 -0.92 -17.34
CA ASP A 203 11.12 -1.87 -18.26
C ASP A 203 12.51 -2.30 -17.75
N SER A 204 13.28 -1.35 -17.21
CA SER A 204 14.61 -1.62 -16.67
C SER A 204 14.56 -2.58 -15.50
N ILE A 205 13.68 -2.32 -14.51
CA ILE A 205 13.56 -3.19 -13.34
C ILE A 205 12.89 -4.53 -13.69
N GLY A 206 11.94 -4.55 -14.61
CA GLY A 206 11.33 -5.77 -15.12
C GLY A 206 12.37 -6.72 -15.71
N LYS A 207 13.16 -6.22 -16.67
CA LYS A 207 14.17 -7.02 -17.35
C LYS A 207 15.31 -7.41 -16.42
N ALA A 208 15.88 -6.44 -15.72
CA ALA A 208 17.04 -6.70 -14.88
C ALA A 208 16.65 -7.50 -13.64
N GLY A 209 15.56 -7.14 -12.95
CA GLY A 209 15.21 -7.70 -11.64
C GLY A 209 14.38 -8.97 -11.71
N PHE A 210 13.51 -9.10 -12.71
CA PHE A 210 12.52 -10.19 -12.78
C PHE A 210 12.67 -11.06 -14.05
N GLY A 211 13.54 -10.68 -14.99
CA GLY A 211 13.60 -11.31 -16.31
C GLY A 211 12.29 -11.18 -17.08
N PHE A 212 11.51 -10.12 -16.83
CA PHE A 212 10.21 -9.89 -17.44
C PHE A 212 10.23 -8.60 -18.27
N ASP A 213 9.87 -8.68 -19.54
CA ASP A 213 9.74 -7.51 -20.41
C ASP A 213 8.31 -6.95 -20.33
N PHE A 214 8.14 -5.79 -19.72
CA PHE A 214 6.86 -5.08 -19.74
C PHE A 214 6.58 -4.41 -21.09
N ASN A 215 7.58 -4.33 -22.00
CA ASN A 215 7.51 -3.73 -23.33
C ASN A 215 7.03 -2.27 -23.37
N MET A 216 7.17 -1.52 -22.27
CA MET A 216 6.61 -0.18 -22.12
C MET A 216 7.29 0.87 -23.01
N VAL A 217 8.58 0.68 -23.33
CA VAL A 217 9.38 1.59 -24.18
C VAL A 217 9.41 1.13 -25.64
N ARG A 218 9.43 -0.18 -25.91
CA ARG A 218 9.64 -0.72 -27.26
C ARG A 218 8.39 -0.72 -28.14
N LEU A 219 7.20 -0.93 -27.58
CA LEU A 219 6.02 -1.21 -28.40
C LEU A 219 5.54 -0.01 -29.24
N ASN A 220 5.80 1.22 -28.77
CA ASN A 220 5.39 2.42 -29.50
C ASN A 220 6.26 2.74 -30.73
N ILE A 221 7.44 2.12 -30.87
CA ILE A 221 8.31 2.30 -32.05
C ILE A 221 7.79 1.47 -33.23
N LEU A 222 7.21 0.29 -32.96
CA LEU A 222 6.67 -0.57 -34.02
C LEU A 222 5.42 0.07 -34.66
N LEU A 223 4.58 0.69 -33.83
CA LEU A 223 3.33 1.33 -34.28
C LEU A 223 3.59 2.67 -35.01
N SER A 224 4.60 3.44 -34.61
CA SER A 224 4.96 4.69 -35.29
C SER A 224 5.50 4.47 -36.71
N HIS A 225 6.13 3.32 -36.97
CA HIS A 225 6.59 2.95 -38.32
C HIS A 225 5.46 2.45 -39.22
N ILE A 226 4.39 1.89 -38.66
CA ILE A 226 3.26 1.33 -39.42
C ILE A 226 2.20 2.41 -39.73
N PHE A 227 2.01 3.42 -38.86
CA PHE A 227 1.03 4.50 -39.07
C PHE A 227 1.62 5.90 -38.84
N PRO A 228 2.24 6.54 -39.86
CA PRO A 228 2.92 7.82 -39.68
C PRO A 228 2.03 9.06 -39.72
N ARG A 229 0.70 8.94 -39.83
CA ARG A 229 -0.22 10.10 -39.85
C ARG A 229 -1.63 9.73 -39.38
N THR A 230 -2.01 10.08 -38.16
CA THR A 230 -3.40 10.37 -37.81
C THR A 230 -3.52 11.19 -36.51
N SER A 231 -4.49 12.10 -36.56
CA SER A 231 -4.90 13.12 -35.58
C SER A 231 -5.44 12.56 -34.24
N PRO A 232 -5.72 13.41 -33.23
CA PRO A 232 -5.73 13.08 -31.79
C PRO A 232 -7.02 12.39 -31.29
N SER A 233 -7.42 11.30 -31.93
CA SER A 233 -8.58 10.51 -31.50
C SER A 233 -8.48 9.04 -31.87
N LEU A 234 -7.32 8.41 -31.63
CA LEU A 234 -7.15 6.96 -31.74
C LEU A 234 -7.02 6.33 -30.34
N GLN A 235 -8.11 6.38 -29.58
CA GLN A 235 -8.39 5.43 -28.49
C GLN A 235 -8.76 4.11 -29.15
N SER A 236 -7.93 3.07 -29.09
CA SER A 236 -8.39 1.66 -29.05
C SER A 236 -7.32 0.59 -29.28
N ILE A 237 -6.08 0.91 -29.64
CA ILE A 237 -5.04 -0.14 -29.85
C ILE A 237 -3.87 -0.02 -28.85
N ASP A 238 -3.66 1.15 -28.22
CA ASP A 238 -2.69 1.35 -27.13
C ASP A 238 -3.17 0.83 -25.75
N ASP A 239 -4.39 0.32 -25.63
CA ASP A 239 -5.08 0.13 -24.34
C ASP A 239 -4.89 -1.25 -23.68
N ALA A 240 -4.54 -2.29 -24.43
CA ALA A 240 -4.41 -3.64 -23.88
C ALA A 240 -3.09 -3.85 -23.09
N GLU A 241 -2.00 -3.19 -23.50
CA GLU A 241 -0.65 -3.40 -22.95
C GLU A 241 -0.20 -2.28 -21.99
N ASN A 242 -0.82 -1.08 -22.07
CA ASN A 242 -0.76 -0.05 -21.02
C ASN A 242 -1.52 -0.42 -19.73
N LYS A 243 -2.12 -1.61 -19.68
CA LYS A 243 -2.92 -2.08 -18.55
C LYS A 243 -2.13 -2.09 -17.24
N TRP A 244 -0.86 -2.48 -17.25
CA TRP A 244 -0.01 -2.48 -16.05
C TRP A 244 0.21 -1.08 -15.46
N ALA A 245 0.68 -0.15 -16.28
CA ALA A 245 0.95 1.22 -15.85
C ALA A 245 -0.33 1.92 -15.38
N LYS A 246 -1.43 1.77 -16.14
CA LYS A 246 -2.74 2.32 -15.76
C LYS A 246 -3.27 1.74 -14.45
N LEU A 247 -3.25 0.41 -14.30
CA LEU A 247 -3.69 -0.24 -13.06
C LEU A 247 -2.83 0.16 -11.87
N TYR A 248 -1.51 0.23 -12.06
CA TYR A 248 -0.58 0.66 -11.03
C TYR A 248 -0.84 2.11 -10.61
N ASP A 249 -0.96 3.03 -11.57
CA ASP A 249 -1.23 4.44 -11.32
C ASP A 249 -2.60 4.66 -10.66
N ASP A 250 -3.63 3.93 -11.09
CA ASP A 250 -4.96 3.96 -10.49
C ASP A 250 -4.93 3.52 -9.02
N VAL A 251 -4.28 2.38 -8.73
CA VAL A 251 -4.15 1.86 -7.36
C VAL A 251 -3.32 2.81 -6.50
N MET A 252 -2.19 3.30 -7.01
CA MET A 252 -1.31 4.24 -6.31
C MET A 252 -1.98 5.60 -6.07
N GLY A 253 -2.77 6.08 -7.02
CA GLY A 253 -3.64 7.24 -6.87
C GLY A 253 -4.69 7.02 -5.78
N GLY A 254 -5.33 5.85 -5.78
CA GLY A 254 -6.28 5.42 -4.76
C GLY A 254 -5.68 5.36 -3.34
N ILE A 255 -4.43 4.90 -3.20
CA ILE A 255 -3.72 4.87 -1.92
C ILE A 255 -3.49 6.29 -1.36
N ARG A 256 -3.32 7.29 -2.23
CA ARG A 256 -3.08 8.69 -1.82
C ARG A 256 -4.33 9.41 -1.31
N VAL A 257 -5.51 8.80 -1.40
CA VAL A 257 -6.78 9.41 -0.93
C VAL A 257 -6.77 9.57 0.60
N PRO A 258 -6.79 10.80 1.14
CA PRO A 258 -6.63 11.07 2.57
C PRO A 258 -7.67 10.40 3.47
N LEU A 259 -8.91 10.34 2.99
CA LEU A 259 -10.08 9.87 3.75
C LEU A 259 -9.86 8.46 4.33
N PHE A 260 -9.40 7.52 3.50
CA PHE A 260 -9.22 6.12 3.90
C PHE A 260 -7.95 5.91 4.75
N GLY A 261 -6.94 6.80 4.64
CA GLY A 261 -5.77 6.78 5.51
C GLY A 261 -6.05 7.29 6.94
N LEU A 262 -6.94 8.28 7.07
CA LEU A 262 -7.36 8.81 8.37
C LEU A 262 -8.38 7.89 9.09
N PHE A 263 -9.25 7.26 8.30
CA PHE A 263 -10.32 6.40 8.79
C PHE A 263 -10.32 5.03 8.08
N PRO A 264 -9.37 4.13 8.40
CA PRO A 264 -9.31 2.78 7.82
C PRO A 264 -10.60 1.97 8.02
N VAL A 265 -11.35 2.26 9.09
CA VAL A 265 -12.66 1.63 9.38
C VAL A 265 -13.67 1.84 8.24
N LEU A 266 -13.59 2.94 7.49
CA LEU A 266 -14.46 3.17 6.32
C LEU A 266 -14.22 2.12 5.23
N GLU A 267 -12.97 1.74 5.03
CA GLU A 267 -12.58 0.73 4.06
C GLU A 267 -12.88 -0.69 4.57
N GLN A 268 -12.72 -0.93 5.87
CA GLN A 268 -13.01 -2.24 6.46
C GLN A 268 -14.52 -2.55 6.53
N ARG A 269 -15.35 -1.60 6.97
CA ARG A 269 -16.77 -1.84 7.31
C ARG A 269 -17.76 -1.20 6.36
N PHE A 270 -17.37 -0.11 5.68
CA PHE A 270 -18.28 0.72 4.88
C PHE A 270 -17.91 0.76 3.41
N LEU A 271 -17.09 -0.20 2.93
CA LEU A 271 -16.65 -0.25 1.53
C LEU A 271 -17.83 -0.27 0.54
N TRP A 272 -18.95 -0.88 0.93
CA TRP A 272 -20.19 -0.91 0.14
C TRP A 272 -20.70 0.50 -0.21
N ALA A 273 -20.52 1.48 0.67
CA ALA A 273 -20.97 2.87 0.48
C ALA A 273 -20.08 3.67 -0.49
N PHE A 274 -18.91 3.15 -0.87
CA PHE A 274 -17.95 3.83 -1.74
C PHE A 274 -17.71 3.03 -3.04
N PRO A 275 -18.58 3.16 -4.07
CA PRO A 275 -18.44 2.44 -5.34
C PRO A 275 -17.07 2.63 -6.02
N HIS A 276 -16.55 3.86 -5.99
CA HIS A 276 -15.24 4.16 -6.56
C HIS A 276 -14.11 3.43 -5.81
N ARG A 277 -14.17 3.35 -4.47
CA ARG A 277 -13.19 2.58 -3.69
C ARG A 277 -13.29 1.09 -3.98
N ARG A 278 -14.50 0.55 -4.11
CA ARG A 278 -14.71 -0.85 -4.54
C ARG A 278 -14.06 -1.15 -5.88
N ASN A 279 -14.21 -0.25 -6.87
CA ASN A 279 -13.56 -0.41 -8.16
C ASN A 279 -12.03 -0.40 -8.05
N LEU A 280 -11.44 0.41 -7.16
CA LEU A 280 -10.00 0.38 -6.89
C LEU A 280 -9.55 -0.96 -6.29
N HIS A 281 -10.34 -1.59 -5.42
CA HIS A 281 -10.05 -2.95 -4.94
C HIS A 281 -10.10 -3.98 -6.07
N GLN A 282 -11.05 -3.87 -7.00
CA GLN A 282 -11.11 -4.74 -8.18
C GLN A 282 -9.90 -4.54 -9.10
N LYS A 283 -9.43 -3.31 -9.28
CA LYS A 283 -8.19 -3.01 -10.00
C LYS A 283 -6.97 -3.61 -9.30
N MET A 284 -6.95 -3.60 -7.96
CA MET A 284 -5.92 -4.29 -7.18
C MET A 284 -5.97 -5.81 -7.42
N ASP A 285 -7.14 -6.43 -7.52
CA ASP A 285 -7.25 -7.87 -7.84
C ASP A 285 -6.65 -8.19 -9.22
N GLN A 286 -6.87 -7.30 -10.20
CA GLN A 286 -6.28 -7.44 -11.53
C GLN A 286 -4.76 -7.27 -11.50
N LEU A 287 -4.27 -6.28 -10.76
CA LEU A 287 -2.84 -6.06 -10.58
C LEU A 287 -2.16 -7.24 -9.87
N ASP A 288 -2.86 -7.84 -8.90
CA ASP A 288 -2.33 -9.00 -8.17
C ASP A 288 -2.20 -10.24 -9.07
N LYS A 289 -3.21 -10.50 -9.91
CA LYS A 289 -3.14 -11.55 -10.94
C LYS A 289 -1.96 -11.36 -11.87
N LEU A 290 -1.74 -10.12 -12.31
CA LEU A 290 -0.63 -9.77 -13.17
C LEU A 290 0.73 -10.06 -12.50
N PHE A 291 0.90 -9.75 -11.21
CA PHE A 291 2.12 -10.13 -10.48
C PHE A 291 2.29 -11.65 -10.36
N MET A 292 1.21 -12.38 -10.10
CA MET A 292 1.25 -13.85 -10.05
C MET A 292 1.62 -14.47 -11.40
N GLU A 293 1.10 -13.93 -12.51
CA GLU A 293 1.48 -14.36 -13.86
C GLU A 293 2.99 -14.23 -14.12
N VAL A 294 3.63 -13.17 -13.62
CA VAL A 294 5.09 -13.00 -13.73
C VAL A 294 5.82 -14.08 -12.94
N ILE A 295 5.38 -14.37 -11.72
CA ILE A 295 5.98 -15.41 -10.87
C ILE A 295 5.84 -16.79 -11.53
N GLU A 296 4.64 -17.14 -12.02
CA GLU A 296 4.37 -18.45 -12.62
C GLU A 296 5.11 -18.63 -13.96
N LYS A 297 5.11 -17.62 -14.83
CA LYS A 297 5.93 -17.66 -16.06
C LYS A 297 7.41 -17.87 -15.75
N LYS A 298 7.91 -17.24 -14.68
CA LYS A 298 9.30 -17.39 -14.27
C LYS A 298 9.59 -18.78 -13.72
N LYS A 299 8.72 -19.35 -12.89
CA LYS A 299 8.84 -20.72 -12.39
C LYS A 299 8.93 -21.72 -13.55
N HIS A 300 8.03 -21.63 -14.53
CA HIS A 300 8.07 -22.49 -15.72
C HIS A 300 9.36 -22.34 -16.53
N ALA A 301 9.86 -21.11 -16.73
CA ALA A 301 11.11 -20.89 -17.46
C ALA A 301 12.34 -21.50 -16.75
N ILE A 302 12.33 -21.53 -15.41
CA ILE A 302 13.38 -22.18 -14.60
C ILE A 302 13.30 -23.71 -14.74
N GLU A 303 12.09 -24.29 -14.70
CA GLU A 303 11.88 -25.73 -14.88
C GLU A 303 12.32 -26.23 -16.26
N GLN A 304 12.06 -25.44 -17.31
CA GLN A 304 12.39 -25.77 -18.70
C GLN A 304 13.86 -25.50 -19.06
N LYS A 305 14.68 -24.97 -18.13
CA LYS A 305 16.07 -24.52 -18.36
C LYS A 305 16.24 -23.48 -19.49
N GLU A 306 15.16 -22.92 -20.01
CA GLU A 306 15.18 -21.90 -21.07
C GLU A 306 15.79 -20.57 -20.60
N TYR A 307 15.90 -20.36 -19.29
CA TYR A 307 16.37 -19.11 -18.71
C TYR A 307 17.89 -18.86 -18.87
N GLU A 308 18.72 -19.89 -19.03
CA GLU A 308 20.17 -19.72 -19.13
C GLU A 308 20.62 -19.06 -20.45
N GLU A 309 19.77 -19.01 -21.49
CA GLU A 309 20.19 -18.57 -22.83
C GLU A 309 19.90 -17.09 -23.16
N THR A 310 18.96 -16.42 -22.48
CA THR A 310 18.48 -15.10 -22.94
C THR A 310 19.36 -13.90 -22.54
N PHE A 311 20.25 -14.07 -21.56
CA PHE A 311 21.23 -13.05 -21.12
C PHE A 311 22.65 -13.64 -20.98
N ALA A 312 23.06 -14.45 -21.96
CA ALA A 312 24.32 -15.19 -22.05
C ALA A 312 25.64 -14.36 -21.92
N GLY A 313 25.59 -13.09 -21.52
CA GLY A 313 26.75 -12.25 -21.21
C GLY A 313 27.00 -12.01 -19.72
N ASP A 314 25.98 -12.17 -18.85
CA ASP A 314 26.08 -12.00 -17.39
C ASP A 314 25.47 -13.25 -16.74
N ASN A 315 26.30 -14.23 -16.38
CA ASN A 315 25.93 -15.53 -15.77
C ASN A 315 25.33 -15.41 -14.34
N GLU A 316 24.75 -14.27 -13.98
CA GLU A 316 24.29 -13.97 -12.63
C GLU A 316 22.76 -13.97 -12.56
N LYS A 317 22.21 -14.85 -11.71
CA LYS A 317 20.76 -15.03 -11.52
C LYS A 317 20.09 -13.72 -11.09
N ASP A 318 18.93 -13.41 -11.68
CA ASP A 318 18.12 -12.25 -11.28
C ASP A 318 17.46 -12.44 -9.92
N LEU A 319 16.91 -11.35 -9.38
CA LEU A 319 16.31 -11.33 -8.04
C LEU A 319 15.16 -12.32 -7.92
N LEU A 320 14.28 -12.41 -8.91
CA LEU A 320 13.14 -13.33 -8.84
C LEU A 320 13.60 -14.79 -8.90
N THR A 321 14.60 -15.11 -9.71
CA THR A 321 15.21 -16.45 -9.74
C THR A 321 15.77 -16.83 -8.36
N LEU A 322 16.55 -15.93 -7.73
CA LEU A 322 17.07 -16.19 -6.38
C LEU A 322 15.95 -16.40 -5.35
N MET A 323 14.89 -15.61 -5.43
CA MET A 323 13.74 -15.73 -4.53
C MET A 323 13.00 -17.06 -4.73
N ILE A 324 12.81 -17.51 -5.98
CA ILE A 324 12.17 -18.79 -6.32
C ILE A 324 13.06 -19.96 -5.88
N GLU A 325 14.36 -19.93 -6.15
CA GLU A 325 15.27 -21.00 -5.74
C GLU A 325 15.36 -21.13 -4.21
N ALA A 326 15.37 -20.01 -3.49
CA ALA A 326 15.34 -20.02 -2.03
C ALA A 326 14.02 -20.58 -1.46
N ASN A 327 12.91 -20.44 -2.19
CA ASN A 327 11.65 -21.10 -1.85
C ASN A 327 11.75 -22.62 -2.06
N LEU A 328 12.34 -23.06 -3.19
CA LEU A 328 12.45 -24.49 -3.55
C LEU A 328 13.48 -25.29 -2.73
N THR A 329 14.57 -24.64 -2.26
CA THR A 329 15.71 -25.34 -1.64
C THR A 329 15.67 -25.44 -0.12
N GLU A 330 14.91 -24.60 0.58
CA GLU A 330 14.96 -24.54 2.04
C GLU A 330 13.79 -25.29 2.71
N GLN A 331 14.14 -26.24 3.59
CA GLN A 331 13.19 -26.99 4.45
C GLN A 331 12.23 -26.05 5.21
N GLU A 332 11.01 -26.56 5.48
CA GLU A 332 9.88 -25.87 6.12
C GLU A 332 10.31 -24.78 7.12
N GLY A 333 9.99 -23.52 6.79
CA GLY A 333 10.15 -22.38 7.69
C GLY A 333 11.37 -21.47 7.46
N LYS A 334 12.30 -21.82 6.55
CA LYS A 334 13.45 -20.95 6.23
C LYS A 334 13.38 -20.28 4.84
N GLY A 335 12.73 -20.91 3.86
CA GLY A 335 12.47 -20.29 2.55
C GLY A 335 11.41 -19.18 2.58
N LEU A 336 11.21 -18.51 1.45
CA LEU A 336 10.05 -17.66 1.20
C LEU A 336 8.88 -18.54 0.78
N SER A 337 7.69 -18.37 1.36
CA SER A 337 6.46 -18.96 0.82
C SER A 337 6.01 -18.26 -0.48
N ASP A 338 5.16 -18.91 -1.29
CA ASP A 338 4.58 -18.28 -2.49
C ASP A 338 3.85 -16.97 -2.20
N SER A 339 3.18 -16.89 -1.05
CA SER A 339 2.59 -15.63 -0.60
C SER A 339 3.65 -14.60 -0.22
N GLU A 340 4.79 -15.00 0.37
CA GLU A 340 5.91 -14.07 0.65
C GLU A 340 6.68 -13.65 -0.61
N LEU A 341 6.65 -14.45 -1.69
CA LEU A 341 7.21 -14.06 -3.00
C LEU A 341 6.47 -12.86 -3.60
N ARG A 342 5.14 -12.87 -3.53
CA ARG A 342 4.30 -11.77 -4.02
C ARG A 342 4.25 -10.61 -3.04
N VAL A 343 3.86 -10.92 -1.80
CA VAL A 343 3.60 -10.05 -0.62
C VAL A 343 2.61 -10.82 0.24
N CYS A 344 2.99 -11.24 1.46
CA CYS A 344 2.09 -12.05 2.28
C CYS A 344 1.06 -11.14 2.97
N SER A 345 -0.19 -11.20 2.48
CA SER A 345 -1.39 -10.85 3.23
C SER A 345 -1.87 -12.11 3.97
N THR A 346 -2.25 -11.96 5.23
CA THR A 346 -2.73 -13.02 6.10
C THR A 346 -4.09 -13.59 5.65
N GLU A 347 -4.14 -14.31 4.52
CA GLU A 347 -5.31 -15.09 4.10
C GLU A 347 -5.37 -16.48 4.77
N ARG A 348 -4.30 -16.91 5.46
CA ARG A 348 -4.25 -18.19 6.22
C ARG A 348 -4.97 -18.17 7.58
N MET A 349 -6.05 -17.40 7.75
CA MET A 349 -6.90 -17.53 8.95
C MET A 349 -8.29 -18.13 8.67
N GLN A 350 -8.67 -18.40 7.41
CA GLN A 350 -9.88 -19.19 7.13
C GLN A 350 -9.62 -20.71 7.20
N PHE A 351 -8.44 -21.18 6.81
CA PHE A 351 -8.10 -22.61 6.91
C PHE A 351 -7.73 -23.08 8.33
N CYS A 352 -7.22 -22.18 9.19
CA CYS A 352 -6.79 -22.57 10.53
C CYS A 352 -7.94 -22.73 11.55
N VAL A 353 -9.14 -22.21 11.24
CA VAL A 353 -10.32 -22.38 12.10
C VAL A 353 -11.03 -23.73 11.84
N GLN A 354 -11.00 -24.24 10.60
CA GLN A 354 -11.64 -25.51 10.26
C GLN A 354 -10.91 -26.75 10.81
N VAL A 355 -9.61 -26.66 11.10
CA VAL A 355 -8.83 -27.78 11.65
C VAL A 355 -8.94 -27.89 13.18
N LYS A 356 -9.38 -26.83 13.88
CA LYS A 356 -9.57 -26.85 15.35
C LYS A 356 -11.00 -27.21 15.79
N THR A 357 -11.91 -27.47 14.86
CA THR A 357 -13.29 -27.93 15.15
C THR A 357 -13.52 -29.40 14.78
N ALA A 358 -12.46 -30.12 14.41
CA ALA A 358 -12.51 -31.56 14.15
C ALA A 358 -11.43 -32.28 14.98
N SER A 359 -11.65 -32.32 16.29
CA SER A 359 -11.07 -33.29 17.22
C SER A 359 -11.85 -33.28 18.52
#